data_AF-A0A1G6L8L0-F1
#
_entry.id   AF-A0A1G6L8L0-F1
#
_cell.length_a   1.000
_cell.length_b   1.000
_cell.length_c   1.000
_cell.angle_alpha   90.00
_cell.angle_beta   90.00
_cell.angle_gamma   90.00
#
_symmetry.space_group_name_H-M   'P 1'
#
loop_
_entity.id
_entity.type
_entity.pdbx_description
1 polymer ?
#
loop_
_entity_poly.entity_id
_entity_poly.type
_entity_poly.pdbx_seq_one_letter_code
_entity_poly.pdbx_strand_id
1 'polypeptide(L)'
;MLAHELSKAGVKVLVLDAGPMRDPKKDFASDELSMKNLGWQDTRIVDGQNPLTMGHNNSGRGVGGSTVHFTGVFLRFHDSDFRTRTLDGVGEEWPITYEDLAPYYDKIEKEIAVSGPKHFPWGNFHGPYPYPEREPLGPNAYMFQNGCKIWGSRAWSPS
;
A
#
# COMPACT_ATOMS: atom_id res chain seq x y z
N MET A 1 11.04 3.33 7.40
CA MET A 1 10.68 4.63 8.01
C MET A 1 11.01 4.73 9.49
N LEU A 2 10.67 3.75 10.32
CA LEU A 2 11.04 3.78 11.75
C LEU A 2 12.54 4.07 11.98
N ALA A 3 13.42 3.34 11.30
CA ALA A 3 14.87 3.55 11.42
C ALA A 3 15.32 4.97 11.03
N HIS A 4 14.66 5.58 10.03
CA HIS A 4 14.94 6.95 9.58
C HIS A 4 14.52 7.98 10.62
N GLU A 5 13.32 7.84 11.17
CA GLU A 5 12.81 8.76 12.21
C GLU A 5 13.61 8.64 13.51
N LEU A 6 13.97 7.42 13.93
CA LEU A 6 14.82 7.19 15.09
C LEU A 6 16.24 7.75 14.89
N SER A 7 16.83 7.55 13.71
CA SER A 7 18.15 8.09 13.38
C SER A 7 18.14 9.63 13.38
N LYS A 8 17.11 10.26 12.80
CA LYS A 8 16.90 11.72 12.87
C LYS A 8 16.76 12.22 14.31
N ALA A 9 16.16 11.43 15.19
CA ALA A 9 16.07 11.73 16.62
C ALA A 9 17.40 11.52 17.38
N GLY A 10 18.49 11.16 16.70
CA GLY A 10 19.83 10.97 17.28
C GLY A 10 20.05 9.58 17.89
N VAL A 11 19.13 8.64 17.69
CA VAL A 11 19.28 7.26 18.17
C VAL A 11 20.22 6.50 17.24
N LYS A 12 21.16 5.73 17.80
CA LYS A 12 21.97 4.79 17.03
C LYS A 12 21.11 3.59 16.66
N VAL A 13 20.88 3.39 15.36
CA VAL A 13 20.01 2.33 14.84
C VAL A 13 20.81 1.32 14.04
N LEU A 14 20.60 0.04 14.31
CA LEU A 14 21.03 -1.08 13.46
C LEU A 14 19.79 -1.68 12.79
N VAL A 15 19.84 -1.86 11.48
CA VAL A 15 18.79 -2.51 10.69
C VAL A 15 19.31 -3.86 10.22
N LEU A 16 18.56 -4.93 10.50
CA LEU A 16 18.86 -6.28 10.05
C LEU A 16 17.82 -6.69 9.01
N ASP A 17 18.29 -7.15 7.85
CA ASP A 17 17.45 -7.66 6.76
C ASP A 17 17.97 -9.03 6.28
N ALA A 18 17.05 -9.91 5.92
CA ALA A 18 17.36 -11.29 5.52
C ALA A 18 17.67 -11.45 4.01
N GLY A 19 17.51 -10.39 3.22
CA GLY A 19 17.84 -10.40 1.80
C GLY A 19 18.88 -9.36 1.40
N PRO A 20 19.23 -9.34 0.10
CA PRO A 20 20.28 -8.47 -0.40
C PRO A 20 19.83 -7.00 -0.46
N MET A 21 20.82 -6.10 -0.52
CA MET A 21 20.63 -4.75 -1.05
C MET A 21 20.54 -4.83 -2.58
N ARG A 22 19.52 -4.21 -3.18
CA ARG A 22 19.31 -4.22 -4.64
C ARG A 22 19.84 -2.96 -5.31
N ASP A 23 20.42 -3.11 -6.50
CA ASP A 23 20.77 -2.02 -7.42
C ASP A 23 19.57 -1.69 -8.32
N PRO A 24 18.96 -0.49 -8.19
CA PRO A 24 17.82 -0.06 -9.00
C PRO A 24 18.03 -0.17 -10.51
N LYS A 25 19.28 -0.10 -11.00
CA LYS A 25 19.58 -0.10 -12.44
C LYS A 25 19.72 -1.49 -13.03
N LYS A 26 19.93 -2.52 -12.20
CA LYS A 26 20.28 -3.87 -12.65
C LYS A 26 19.30 -4.93 -12.20
N ASP A 27 18.75 -4.78 -10.99
CA ASP A 27 18.00 -5.83 -10.32
C ASP A 27 16.49 -5.75 -10.56
N PHE A 28 16.04 -4.74 -11.31
CA PHE A 28 14.63 -4.52 -11.65
C PHE A 28 14.42 -4.62 -13.16
N ALA A 29 13.53 -5.52 -13.56
CA ALA A 29 13.06 -5.68 -14.93
C ALA A 29 11.53 -5.62 -14.96
N SER A 30 10.97 -5.03 -16.02
CA SER A 30 9.52 -4.86 -16.19
C SER A 30 8.83 -6.11 -16.76
N ASP A 31 9.27 -7.31 -16.36
CA ASP A 31 8.64 -8.57 -16.76
C ASP A 31 8.20 -9.40 -15.54
N GLU A 32 7.08 -10.08 -15.68
CA GLU A 32 6.40 -10.80 -14.59
C GLU A 32 7.24 -11.97 -14.04
N LEU A 33 8.11 -12.57 -14.87
CA LEU A 33 8.98 -13.67 -14.44
C LEU A 33 10.10 -13.17 -13.54
N SER A 34 10.72 -12.04 -13.88
CA SER A 34 11.76 -11.41 -13.06
C SER A 34 11.24 -10.92 -11.71
N MET A 35 9.96 -10.53 -11.61
CA MET A 35 9.34 -10.17 -10.32
C MET A 35 9.36 -11.31 -9.31
N LYS A 36 9.39 -12.58 -9.74
CA LYS A 36 9.48 -13.74 -8.83
C LYS A 36 10.76 -13.72 -7.98
N ASN A 37 11.85 -13.16 -8.52
CA ASN A 37 13.14 -13.03 -7.82
C ASN A 37 13.13 -11.94 -6.72
N LEU A 38 12.10 -11.09 -6.71
CA LEU A 38 11.90 -10.09 -5.67
C LEU A 38 11.21 -10.68 -4.43
N GLY A 39 10.43 -11.75 -4.64
CA GLY A 39 9.67 -12.43 -3.61
C GLY A 39 10.51 -13.34 -2.71
N TRP A 40 10.00 -13.57 -1.51
CA TRP A 40 10.54 -14.55 -0.59
C TRP A 40 10.11 -15.96 -1.03
N GLN A 41 11.03 -16.73 -1.61
CA GLN A 41 10.73 -18.04 -2.21
C GLN A 41 10.95 -19.23 -1.27
N ASP A 42 11.46 -19.01 -0.06
CA ASP A 42 11.67 -20.08 0.91
C ASP A 42 10.34 -20.70 1.34
N THR A 43 10.36 -22.01 1.60
CA THR A 43 9.18 -22.76 2.04
C THR A 43 8.62 -22.19 3.33
N ARG A 44 7.35 -21.76 3.28
CA ARG A 44 6.60 -21.34 4.47
C ARG A 44 6.03 -22.58 5.15
N ILE A 45 6.60 -22.93 6.29
CA ILE A 45 6.13 -24.04 7.12
C ILE A 45 5.03 -23.49 8.03
N VAL A 46 3.82 -24.03 7.89
CA VAL A 46 2.70 -23.76 8.79
C VAL A 46 2.50 -25.03 9.62
N ASP A 47 2.73 -24.94 10.92
CA ASP A 47 2.55 -26.04 11.88
C ASP A 47 1.28 -25.80 12.72
N GLY A 48 0.73 -26.86 13.30
CA GLY A 48 -0.48 -26.83 14.13
C GLY A 48 -1.53 -27.87 13.73
N GLN A 49 -2.62 -27.93 14.48
CA GLN A 49 -3.69 -28.93 14.30
C GLN A 49 -4.53 -28.74 13.03
N ASN A 50 -4.48 -27.57 12.40
CA ASN A 50 -5.20 -27.26 11.16
C ASN A 50 -4.35 -26.35 10.25
N PRO A 51 -3.32 -26.90 9.59
CA PRO A 51 -2.39 -26.09 8.80
C PRO A 51 -3.07 -25.57 7.53
N LEU A 52 -2.96 -24.26 7.30
CA LEU A 52 -3.45 -23.62 6.09
C LEU A 52 -2.43 -23.75 4.95
N THR A 53 -2.89 -24.16 3.76
CA THR A 53 -2.08 -24.08 2.55
C THR A 53 -1.96 -22.62 2.11
N MET A 54 -0.78 -22.06 2.28
CA MET A 54 -0.50 -20.68 1.84
C MET A 54 -0.38 -20.63 0.31
N GLY A 55 -1.06 -19.68 -0.32
CA GLY A 55 -0.97 -19.42 -1.76
C GLY A 55 0.39 -18.86 -2.21
N HIS A 56 0.45 -18.26 -3.40
CA HIS A 56 1.67 -17.61 -3.89
C HIS A 56 2.21 -16.56 -2.90
N ASN A 57 3.53 -16.50 -2.72
CA ASN A 57 4.14 -15.56 -1.80
C ASN A 57 4.30 -14.19 -2.45
N ASN A 58 3.62 -13.18 -1.88
CA ASN A 58 3.73 -11.78 -2.29
C ASN A 58 4.57 -10.95 -1.30
N SER A 59 5.38 -11.60 -0.47
CA SER A 59 6.28 -10.93 0.47
C SER A 59 7.61 -10.66 -0.20
N GLY A 60 8.11 -9.42 -0.15
CA GLY A 60 9.41 -9.08 -0.71
C GLY A 60 10.53 -9.51 0.24
N ARG A 61 11.69 -9.88 -0.30
CA ARG A 61 12.88 -10.24 0.48
C ARG A 61 14.00 -9.25 0.19
N GLY A 62 14.73 -8.80 1.22
CA GLY A 62 15.81 -7.81 1.07
C GLY A 62 15.38 -6.40 1.43
N VAL A 63 16.35 -5.48 1.40
CA VAL A 63 16.15 -4.09 1.85
C VAL A 63 14.99 -3.45 1.09
N GLY A 64 14.00 -2.96 1.84
CA GLY A 64 12.73 -2.43 1.32
C GLY A 64 11.54 -3.39 1.47
N GLY A 65 11.79 -4.69 1.67
CA GLY A 65 10.73 -5.68 1.87
C GLY A 65 9.74 -5.69 0.70
N SER A 66 8.45 -5.81 0.98
CA SER A 66 7.42 -5.90 -0.06
C SER A 66 7.20 -4.64 -0.90
N THR A 67 7.73 -3.48 -0.48
CA THR A 67 7.57 -2.26 -1.28
C THR A 67 8.38 -2.29 -2.57
N VAL A 68 9.33 -3.23 -2.72
CA VAL A 68 10.17 -3.36 -3.92
C VAL A 68 9.42 -3.90 -5.15
N HIS A 69 8.31 -4.63 -4.94
CA HIS A 69 7.49 -5.18 -6.02
C HIS A 69 6.01 -4.75 -5.91
N PHE A 70 5.73 -3.83 -4.99
CA PHE A 70 4.42 -3.23 -4.77
C PHE A 70 3.97 -2.40 -5.98
N THR A 71 2.66 -2.33 -6.19
CA THR A 71 2.05 -1.66 -7.36
C THR A 71 1.86 -0.15 -7.19
N GLY A 72 2.28 0.43 -6.06
CA GLY A 72 2.18 1.88 -5.82
C GLY A 72 0.80 2.38 -5.41
N VAL A 73 -0.12 1.50 -5.00
CA VAL A 73 -1.51 1.86 -4.67
C VAL A 73 -1.69 2.17 -3.17
N PHE A 74 -1.74 3.45 -2.83
CA PHE A 74 -1.91 3.90 -1.43
C PHE A 74 -3.37 4.24 -1.12
N LEU A 75 -4.04 3.36 -0.36
CA LEU A 75 -5.41 3.54 0.10
C LEU A 75 -5.44 3.81 1.61
N ARG A 76 -6.23 4.82 2.02
CA ARG A 76 -6.55 5.02 3.44
C ARG A 76 -7.67 4.05 3.83
N PHE A 77 -7.67 3.62 5.09
CA PHE A 77 -8.81 2.89 5.64
C PHE A 77 -10.06 3.78 5.74
N HIS A 78 -11.22 3.15 5.69
CA HIS A 78 -12.50 3.77 5.99
C HIS A 78 -12.76 3.72 7.51
N ASP A 79 -13.58 4.64 8.05
CA ASP A 79 -13.93 4.64 9.48
C ASP A 79 -14.52 3.30 9.95
N SER A 80 -15.31 2.66 9.09
CA SER A 80 -15.90 1.34 9.35
C SER A 80 -14.86 0.24 9.58
N ASP A 81 -13.67 0.35 8.99
CA ASP A 81 -12.61 -0.67 9.10
C ASP A 81 -12.07 -0.77 10.53
N PHE A 82 -12.26 0.27 11.35
CA PHE A 82 -11.88 0.26 12.78
C PHE A 82 -12.97 -0.32 13.70
N ARG A 83 -14.20 -0.48 13.17
CA ARG A 83 -15.42 -0.83 13.93
C ARG A 83 -16.10 -2.10 13.40
N THR A 84 -15.33 -2.99 12.79
CA THR A 84 -15.80 -4.22 12.14
C THR A 84 -16.61 -5.12 13.07
N ARG A 85 -16.25 -5.20 14.37
CA ARG A 85 -17.04 -5.98 15.34
C ARG A 85 -18.43 -5.38 15.57
N THR A 86 -18.52 -4.06 15.76
CA THR A 86 -19.81 -3.40 16.04
C THR A 86 -20.68 -3.26 14.79
N LEU A 87 -20.09 -2.97 13.63
CA LEU A 87 -20.82 -2.73 12.39
C LEU A 87 -21.14 -4.02 11.63
N ASP A 88 -20.18 -4.95 11.56
CA ASP A 88 -20.26 -6.14 10.71
C ASP A 88 -20.34 -7.44 11.52
N GLY A 89 -20.18 -7.37 12.85
CA GLY A 89 -20.23 -8.55 13.73
C GLY A 89 -19.02 -9.48 13.63
N VAL A 90 -17.92 -9.03 13.00
CA VAL A 90 -16.73 -9.85 12.72
C VAL A 90 -15.46 -9.22 13.30
N GLY A 91 -14.50 -10.06 13.68
CA GLY A 91 -13.20 -9.60 14.17
C GLY A 91 -13.27 -8.87 15.53
N GLU A 92 -12.25 -8.05 15.77
CA GLU A 92 -12.14 -7.22 16.97
C GLU A 92 -12.05 -5.75 16.58
N GLU A 93 -12.49 -4.86 17.48
CA GLU A 93 -12.33 -3.42 17.29
C GLU A 93 -10.90 -2.99 17.54
N TRP A 94 -10.45 -2.02 16.74
CA TRP A 94 -9.16 -1.42 16.93
C TRP A 94 -9.22 -0.44 18.12
N PRO A 95 -8.16 -0.35 18.94
CA PRO A 95 -8.11 0.60 20.05
C PRO A 95 -7.81 2.05 19.61
N ILE A 96 -7.96 2.36 18.32
CA ILE A 96 -7.69 3.64 17.67
C ILE A 96 -8.73 3.88 16.59
N THR A 97 -8.97 5.15 16.23
CA THR A 97 -9.92 5.53 15.18
C THR A 97 -9.22 6.04 13.92
N TYR A 98 -10.01 6.33 12.88
CA TYR A 98 -9.51 6.99 11.69
C TYR A 98 -8.85 8.34 12.01
N GLU A 99 -9.46 9.12 12.90
CA GLU A 99 -8.99 10.46 13.30
C GLU A 99 -7.62 10.40 13.97
N ASP A 100 -7.34 9.35 14.76
CA ASP A 100 -6.02 9.13 15.35
C ASP A 100 -4.94 8.94 14.27
N LEU A 101 -5.29 8.29 13.15
CA LEU A 101 -4.37 8.01 12.05
C LEU A 101 -4.30 9.10 10.99
N ALA A 102 -5.33 9.96 10.86
CA ALA A 102 -5.42 10.95 9.80
C ALA A 102 -4.16 11.85 9.67
N PRO A 103 -3.58 12.38 10.78
CA PRO A 103 -2.34 13.18 10.69
C PRO A 103 -1.13 12.38 10.19
N TYR A 104 -1.09 11.08 10.49
CA TYR A 104 -0.01 10.20 10.04
C TYR A 104 -0.17 9.82 8.57
N TYR A 105 -1.41 9.64 8.08
CA TYR A 105 -1.71 9.52 6.66
C TYR A 105 -1.24 10.76 5.89
N ASP A 106 -1.56 11.96 6.39
CA ASP A 106 -1.12 13.21 5.75
C ASP A 106 0.41 13.36 5.73
N LYS A 107 1.10 12.90 6.77
CA LYS A 107 2.57 12.91 6.84
C LYS A 107 3.18 11.93 5.83
N ILE A 108 2.75 10.67 5.85
CA ILE A 108 3.32 9.63 4.99
C ILE A 108 3.11 9.95 3.52
N GLU A 109 1.91 10.42 3.14
CA GLU A 109 1.57 10.72 1.75
C GLU A 109 2.46 11.82 1.17
N LYS A 110 2.85 12.80 1.99
CA LYS A 110 3.80 13.84 1.61
C LYS A 110 5.22 13.27 1.47
N GLU A 111 5.64 12.43 2.41
CA GLU A 111 7.00 11.87 2.42
C GLU A 111 7.27 10.93 1.24
N ILE A 112 6.28 10.14 0.81
CA ILE A 112 6.41 9.20 -0.32
C ILE A 112 5.83 9.74 -1.63
N ALA A 113 5.42 11.02 -1.64
CA ALA A 113 4.89 11.72 -2.80
C ALA A 113 3.65 11.05 -3.45
N VAL A 114 2.65 10.71 -2.65
CA VAL A 114 1.38 10.15 -3.14
C VAL A 114 0.65 11.18 -4.01
N SER A 115 0.30 10.74 -5.22
CA SER A 115 -0.53 11.49 -6.16
C SER A 115 -1.98 11.05 -6.11
N GLY A 116 -2.90 11.98 -6.32
CA GLY A 116 -4.32 11.66 -6.41
C GLY A 116 -5.20 12.83 -6.83
N PRO A 117 -6.51 12.60 -6.97
CA PRO A 117 -7.44 13.62 -7.43
C PRO A 117 -7.51 14.79 -6.44
N LYS A 118 -7.86 15.99 -6.95
CA LYS A 118 -8.08 17.16 -6.08
C LYS A 118 -9.18 16.94 -5.05
N HIS A 119 -10.18 16.13 -5.40
CA HIS A 119 -11.27 15.77 -4.52
C HIS A 119 -11.49 14.26 -4.54
N PHE A 120 -11.48 13.64 -3.37
CA PHE A 120 -11.77 12.21 -3.18
C PHE A 120 -13.15 12.05 -2.54
N PRO A 121 -14.13 11.42 -3.23
CA PRO A 121 -15.51 11.40 -2.76
C PRO A 121 -15.84 10.28 -1.75
N TRP A 122 -14.88 9.45 -1.35
CA TRP A 122 -15.11 8.28 -0.49
C TRP A 122 -14.40 8.42 0.86
N GLY A 123 -15.05 7.96 1.94
CA GLY A 123 -14.51 8.01 3.30
C GLY A 123 -14.32 9.42 3.84
N ASN A 124 -13.54 9.53 4.92
CA ASN A 124 -13.40 10.76 5.71
C ASN A 124 -12.43 11.76 5.07
N PHE A 125 -11.50 11.31 4.22
CA PHE A 125 -10.55 12.19 3.52
C PHE A 125 -11.09 12.61 2.17
N HIS A 126 -11.23 13.92 1.97
CA HIS A 126 -11.77 14.49 0.74
C HIS A 126 -10.73 15.16 -0.17
N GLY A 127 -9.44 14.97 0.11
CA GLY A 127 -8.36 15.65 -0.59
C GLY A 127 -8.09 17.06 -0.07
N PRO A 128 -7.21 17.81 -0.76
CA PRO A 128 -6.42 17.35 -1.91
C PRO A 128 -5.27 16.43 -1.49
N TYR A 129 -4.89 15.51 -2.38
CA TYR A 129 -3.63 14.78 -2.23
C TYR A 129 -2.43 15.73 -2.39
N PRO A 130 -1.26 15.39 -1.81
CA PRO A 130 -0.06 16.22 -1.89
C PRO A 130 0.43 16.48 -3.32
N TYR A 131 0.27 15.48 -4.21
CA TYR A 131 0.59 15.58 -5.63
C TYR A 131 -0.66 15.39 -6.48
N PRO A 132 -0.79 16.10 -7.61
CA PRO A 132 -1.97 15.98 -8.46
C PRO A 132 -2.02 14.62 -9.17
N GLU A 133 -3.22 14.21 -9.54
CA GLU A 133 -3.44 13.07 -10.43
C GLU A 133 -2.67 13.26 -11.74
N ARG A 134 -2.16 12.14 -12.28
CA ARG A 134 -1.40 12.15 -13.54
C ARG A 134 -2.35 12.34 -14.72
N GLU A 135 -2.14 13.43 -15.45
CA GLU A 135 -2.84 13.72 -16.71
C GLU A 135 -1.87 13.59 -17.91
N PRO A 136 -2.27 12.97 -19.04
CA PRO A 136 -3.54 12.27 -19.23
C PRO A 136 -3.56 10.89 -18.55
N LEU A 137 -4.75 10.42 -18.18
CA LEU A 137 -4.97 9.03 -17.78
C LEU A 137 -4.56 8.05 -18.90
N GLY A 138 -4.14 6.85 -18.53
CA GLY A 138 -3.90 5.78 -19.50
C GLY A 138 -5.17 5.46 -20.31
N PRO A 139 -5.07 5.06 -21.59
CA PRO A 139 -6.22 4.87 -22.48
C PRO A 139 -7.31 3.95 -21.89
N ASN A 140 -6.90 2.86 -21.22
CA ASN A 140 -7.82 1.92 -20.59
C ASN A 140 -8.57 2.57 -19.41
N ALA A 141 -7.86 3.29 -18.55
CA ALA A 141 -8.45 3.99 -17.41
C ALA A 141 -9.41 5.11 -17.88
N TYR A 142 -9.03 5.83 -18.95
CA TYR A 142 -9.88 6.85 -19.57
C TYR A 142 -11.18 6.25 -20.12
N MET A 143 -11.10 5.15 -20.87
CA MET A 143 -12.28 4.46 -21.40
C MET A 143 -13.19 3.91 -20.30
N PHE A 144 -12.60 3.33 -19.25
CA PHE A 144 -13.36 2.84 -18.09
C PHE A 144 -14.08 3.98 -17.36
N GLN A 145 -13.37 5.09 -17.09
CA GLN A 145 -13.95 6.25 -16.43
C GLN A 145 -15.12 6.83 -17.22
N ASN A 146 -14.99 6.92 -18.56
CA ASN A 146 -16.07 7.38 -19.43
C ASN A 146 -17.25 6.43 -19.45
N GLY A 147 -17.00 5.12 -19.46
CA GLY A 147 -18.04 4.11 -19.29
C GLY A 147 -18.85 4.35 -18.02
N CYS A 148 -18.19 4.42 -16.87
CA CYS A 148 -18.89 4.65 -15.60
C CYS A 148 -19.70 5.96 -15.56
N LYS A 149 -19.17 7.04 -16.15
CA LYS A 149 -19.91 8.32 -16.28
C LYS A 149 -21.22 8.15 -17.06
N ILE A 150 -21.23 7.39 -18.16
CA ILE A 150 -22.44 7.10 -18.95
C ILE A 150 -23.47 6.34 -18.10
N TRP A 151 -23.00 5.41 -17.27
CA TRP A 151 -23.83 4.59 -16.38
C TRP A 151 -24.21 5.29 -15.07
N GLY A 152 -23.96 6.60 -14.93
CA GLY A 152 -24.30 7.37 -13.72
C GLY A 152 -23.48 7.03 -12.49
N SER A 153 -22.40 6.26 -12.64
CA SER A 153 -21.52 5.80 -11.56
C SER A 153 -20.23 6.60 -11.53
N ARG A 154 -19.74 6.95 -10.33
CA ARG A 154 -18.43 7.61 -10.17
C ARG A 154 -17.33 6.54 -10.18
N ALA A 155 -16.44 6.57 -11.18
CA ALA A 155 -15.26 5.72 -11.22
C ALA A 155 -14.05 6.38 -10.58
N TRP A 156 -13.27 5.58 -9.85
CA TRP A 156 -11.90 5.89 -9.45
C TRP A 156 -10.95 4.96 -10.18
N SER A 157 -9.82 5.49 -10.65
CA SER A 157 -8.69 4.68 -11.09
C SER A 157 -7.51 5.05 -10.19
N PRO A 158 -6.84 4.08 -9.54
CA PRO A 158 -5.49 4.31 -9.06
C PRO A 158 -4.62 4.69 -10.29
N SER A 159 -3.86 5.77 -10.18
CA SER A 159 -2.96 6.28 -11.23
C SER A 159 -1.63 5.55 -11.22
#